data_AF-A0A3N4MHQ4-F1
#
_entry.id   AF-A0A3N4MHQ4-F1
#
_cell.length_a   1.000
_cell.length_b   1.000
_cell.length_c   1.000
_cell.angle_alpha   90.00
_cell.angle_beta   90.00
_cell.angle_gamma   90.00
#
_symmetry.space_group_name_H-M   'P 1'
#
loop_
_entity.id
_entity.type
_entity.pdbx_description
1 polymer ?
#
loop_
_entity_poly.entity_id
_entity_poly.type
_entity_poly.pdbx_seq_one_letter_code
_entity_poly.pdbx_strand_id
1 'polypeptide(L)'
;MAYNAKRKLEGNLAALRISLQWDGKRKLSEQEVSALKSYAGFGGIPAILFPGTEREGWVASGAKEADLQLLPLNRDLHLLLSEHLAADDYKQAVSAMKESVLSAFYTPTVIPQVLFEAMIESGLSPQRIYEPSAGAGIFITEAVRSFPNLQEVTAV
;
A
#
# COMPACT_ATOMS: atom_id res chain seq x y z
N MET A 1 -10.95 -2.52 -12.87
CA MET A 1 -10.73 -3.89 -12.34
C MET A 1 -10.60 -3.81 -10.83
N ALA A 2 -11.18 -4.75 -10.09
CA ALA A 2 -11.04 -4.80 -8.64
C ALA A 2 -9.58 -5.05 -8.22
N TYR A 3 -9.18 -4.51 -7.08
CA TYR A 3 -7.87 -4.74 -6.50
C TYR A 3 -7.67 -6.22 -6.14
N ASN A 4 -6.51 -6.79 -6.48
CA ASN A 4 -6.18 -8.20 -6.22
C ASN A 4 -4.81 -8.30 -5.54
N ALA A 5 -4.82 -8.51 -4.22
CA ALA A 5 -3.61 -8.57 -3.40
C ALA A 5 -2.63 -9.68 -3.85
N LYS A 6 -3.16 -10.85 -4.27
CA LYS A 6 -2.35 -11.97 -4.76
C LYS A 6 -1.53 -11.58 -5.97
N ARG A 7 -2.19 -11.04 -7.01
CA ARG A 7 -1.53 -10.61 -8.25
C ARG A 7 -0.51 -9.50 -8.00
N LYS A 8 -0.79 -8.61 -7.05
CA LYS A 8 0.16 -7.55 -6.65
C LYS A 8 1.39 -8.13 -5.95
N LEU A 9 1.20 -9.08 -5.04
CA LEU A 9 2.30 -9.76 -4.37
C LEU A 9 3.17 -10.58 -5.35
N GLU A 10 2.56 -11.29 -6.29
CA GLU A 10 3.27 -12.00 -7.37
C GLU A 10 4.12 -11.05 -8.22
N GLY A 11 3.56 -9.91 -8.63
CA GLY A 11 4.29 -8.89 -9.39
C GLY A 11 5.44 -8.27 -8.59
N ASN A 12 5.21 -7.95 -7.32
CA ASN A 12 6.27 -7.43 -6.44
C ASN A 12 7.39 -8.45 -6.26
N LEU A 13 7.06 -9.73 -6.05
CA LEU A 13 8.05 -10.79 -5.89
C LEU A 13 8.90 -10.96 -7.16
N ALA A 14 8.27 -10.93 -8.34
CA ALA A 14 8.98 -10.98 -9.61
C ALA A 14 9.95 -9.80 -9.77
N ALA A 15 9.50 -8.58 -9.46
CA ALA A 15 10.33 -7.38 -9.52
C ALA A 15 11.50 -7.43 -8.52
N LEU A 16 11.24 -7.81 -7.27
CA LEU A 16 12.27 -7.93 -6.24
C LEU A 16 13.31 -8.99 -6.58
N ARG A 17 12.90 -10.13 -7.13
CA ARG A 17 13.83 -11.18 -7.56
C ARG A 17 14.80 -10.66 -8.61
N ILE A 18 14.31 -9.93 -9.61
CA ILE A 18 15.15 -9.29 -10.63
C ILE A 18 16.09 -8.27 -9.96
N SER A 19 15.55 -7.39 -9.11
CA SER A 19 16.32 -6.32 -8.47
C SER A 19 17.45 -6.84 -7.57
N LEU A 20 17.19 -7.90 -6.80
CA LEU A 20 18.16 -8.47 -5.85
C LEU A 20 19.24 -9.31 -6.54
N GLN A 21 18.97 -9.83 -7.74
CA GLN A 21 19.90 -10.65 -8.52
C GLN A 21 20.66 -9.87 -9.60
N TRP A 22 20.23 -8.65 -9.90
CA TRP A 22 20.85 -7.86 -10.96
C TRP A 22 22.17 -7.24 -10.51
N ASP A 23 23.25 -7.62 -11.19
CA ASP A 23 24.63 -7.21 -10.89
C ASP A 23 25.06 -5.91 -11.57
N GLY A 24 24.15 -5.27 -12.33
CA GLY A 24 24.42 -4.06 -13.10
C GLY A 24 25.20 -4.27 -14.40
N LYS A 25 25.65 -5.50 -14.71
CA LYS A 25 26.57 -5.76 -15.83
C LYS A 25 25.84 -6.18 -17.09
N ARG A 26 24.73 -6.89 -16.96
CA ARG A 26 23.91 -7.32 -18.11
C ARG A 26 22.76 -6.34 -18.37
N LYS A 27 22.36 -6.25 -19.65
CA LYS A 27 21.11 -5.60 -20.03
C LYS A 27 19.93 -6.44 -19.56
N LEU A 28 18.88 -5.76 -19.10
CA LEU A 28 17.60 -6.37 -18.77
C LEU A 28 16.80 -6.62 -20.06
N SER A 29 16.14 -7.77 -20.13
CA SER A 29 15.17 -8.06 -21.19
C SER A 29 13.91 -7.20 -21.06
N GLU A 30 13.16 -7.05 -22.14
CA GLU A 30 11.88 -6.32 -22.11
C GLU A 30 10.89 -6.89 -21.08
N GLN A 31 10.91 -8.22 -20.90
CA GLN A 31 10.08 -8.91 -19.91
C GLN A 31 10.48 -8.55 -18.48
N GLU A 32 11.79 -8.52 -18.19
CA GLU A 32 12.29 -8.11 -16.88
C GLU A 32 12.00 -6.65 -16.59
N VAL A 33 12.17 -5.77 -17.57
CA VAL A 33 11.81 -4.35 -17.45
C VAL A 33 10.30 -4.21 -17.19
N SER A 34 9.46 -4.98 -17.88
CA SER A 34 8.02 -4.98 -17.65
C SER A 34 7.66 -5.47 -16.23
N ALA A 35 8.34 -6.50 -15.74
CA ALA A 35 8.14 -7.01 -14.38
C ALA A 35 8.54 -5.97 -13.33
N LEU A 36 9.69 -5.32 -13.48
CA LEU A 36 10.13 -4.22 -12.61
C LEU A 36 9.13 -3.06 -12.60
N LYS A 37 8.64 -2.64 -13.77
CA LYS A 37 7.60 -1.60 -13.89
C LYS A 37 6.26 -1.97 -13.24
N SER A 38 6.03 -3.26 -12.98
CA SER A 38 4.80 -3.74 -12.33
C SER A 38 4.86 -3.71 -10.81
N TYR A 39 6.03 -3.39 -10.21
CA TYR A 39 6.16 -3.23 -8.77
C TYR A 39 5.22 -2.13 -8.27
N ALA A 40 4.41 -2.47 -7.28
CA ALA A 40 3.33 -1.61 -6.79
C ALA A 40 3.42 -1.30 -5.28
N GLY A 41 4.49 -1.75 -4.61
CA GLY A 41 4.62 -1.66 -3.16
C GLY A 41 3.64 -2.57 -2.42
N PHE A 42 3.62 -2.46 -1.08
CA PHE A 42 2.88 -3.40 -0.22
C PHE A 42 1.60 -2.82 0.37
N GLY A 43 1.32 -1.53 0.16
CA GLY A 43 0.27 -0.80 0.87
C GLY A 43 -1.10 -1.48 0.93
N GLY A 44 -1.53 -2.10 -0.17
CA GLY A 44 -2.81 -2.83 -0.23
C GLY A 44 -2.70 -4.33 0.06
N ILE A 45 -1.64 -4.82 0.72
CA ILE A 45 -1.43 -6.24 0.98
C ILE A 45 -1.37 -6.47 2.50
N PRO A 46 -2.51 -6.50 3.21
CA PRO A 46 -2.56 -6.66 4.66
C PRO A 46 -1.84 -7.92 5.17
N ALA A 47 -1.74 -8.95 4.33
CA ALA A 47 -1.08 -10.21 4.65
C ALA A 47 0.39 -10.04 5.08
N ILE A 48 1.06 -8.96 4.67
CA ILE A 48 2.43 -8.60 5.08
C ILE A 48 2.55 -8.28 6.58
N LEU A 49 1.43 -7.94 7.23
CA LEU A 49 1.41 -7.63 8.66
C LEU A 49 1.48 -8.88 9.54
N PHE A 50 1.10 -10.05 9.02
CA PHE A 50 1.10 -11.28 9.81
C PHE A 50 2.52 -11.71 10.21
N PRO A 51 2.67 -12.26 11.42
CA PRO A 51 3.99 -12.63 11.92
C PRO A 51 4.48 -13.94 11.29
N GLY A 52 5.73 -13.92 10.85
CA GLY A 52 6.45 -15.11 10.42
C GLY A 52 5.88 -15.77 9.18
N THR A 53 6.31 -17.00 8.97
CA THR A 53 6.03 -17.80 7.77
C THR A 53 5.11 -18.99 8.06
N GLU A 54 4.71 -19.22 9.31
CA GLU A 54 3.95 -20.40 9.70
C GLU A 54 2.45 -20.15 9.79
N ARG A 55 1.66 -21.14 9.33
CA ARG A 55 0.20 -21.04 9.27
C ARG A 55 -0.38 -20.81 10.67
N GLU A 56 0.16 -21.49 11.66
CA GLU A 56 -0.26 -21.45 13.05
C GLU A 56 -0.13 -20.03 13.61
N GLY A 57 0.98 -19.34 13.29
CA GLY A 57 1.21 -17.95 13.71
C GLY A 57 0.24 -16.97 13.08
N TRP A 58 -0.11 -17.18 11.80
CA TRP A 58 -1.11 -16.38 11.10
C TRP A 58 -2.50 -16.58 11.68
N VAL A 59 -2.91 -17.83 11.88
CA VAL A 59 -4.21 -18.17 12.50
C VAL A 59 -4.31 -17.60 13.91
N ALA A 60 -3.26 -17.72 14.72
CA ALA A 60 -3.21 -17.14 16.06
C ALA A 60 -3.33 -15.61 16.06
N SER A 61 -2.94 -14.95 14.96
CA SER A 61 -3.06 -13.50 14.76
C SER A 61 -4.36 -13.07 14.08
N GLY A 62 -5.31 -14.00 13.90
CA GLY A 62 -6.63 -13.71 13.34
C GLY A 62 -6.72 -13.70 11.81
N ALA A 63 -5.76 -14.32 11.11
CA ALA A 63 -5.81 -14.44 9.65
C ALA A 63 -7.08 -15.17 9.17
N LYS A 64 -7.74 -14.63 8.15
CA LYS A 64 -8.90 -15.23 7.49
C LYS A 64 -8.45 -16.13 6.34
N GLU A 65 -9.37 -16.93 5.79
CA GLU A 65 -9.05 -17.83 4.68
C GLU A 65 -8.47 -17.10 3.45
N ALA A 66 -8.97 -15.91 3.16
CA ALA A 66 -8.44 -15.06 2.09
C ALA A 66 -6.99 -14.61 2.33
N ASP A 67 -6.61 -14.41 3.60
CA ASP A 67 -5.23 -14.09 3.98
C ASP A 67 -4.35 -15.33 3.86
N LEU A 68 -4.81 -16.48 4.36
CA LEU A 68 -4.07 -17.74 4.33
C LEU A 68 -3.71 -18.20 2.90
N GLN A 69 -4.50 -17.82 1.90
CA GLN A 69 -4.18 -18.05 0.48
C GLN A 69 -2.91 -17.32 0.00
N LEU A 70 -2.49 -16.27 0.71
CA LEU A 70 -1.27 -15.51 0.42
C LEU A 70 -0.05 -16.02 1.19
N LEU A 71 -0.23 -16.94 2.15
CA LEU A 71 0.85 -17.47 2.97
C LEU A 71 2.02 -18.05 2.13
N PRO A 72 1.80 -18.83 1.05
CA PRO A 72 2.91 -19.32 0.23
C PRO A 72 3.74 -18.20 -0.40
N LEU A 73 3.08 -17.16 -0.91
CA LEU A 73 3.77 -16.01 -1.49
C LEU A 73 4.50 -15.18 -0.44
N ASN A 74 3.95 -15.08 0.78
CA ASN A 74 4.65 -14.42 1.88
C ASN A 74 5.90 -15.21 2.31
N ARG A 75 5.83 -16.54 2.34
CA ARG A 75 6.99 -17.41 2.56
C ARG A 75 8.07 -17.16 1.53
N ASP A 76 7.71 -17.18 0.25
CA ASP A 76 8.65 -16.94 -0.85
C ASP A 76 9.30 -15.56 -0.76
N LEU A 77 8.54 -14.54 -0.34
CA LEU A 77 9.07 -13.19 -0.11
C LEU A 77 10.10 -13.17 1.03
N HIS A 78 9.78 -13.77 2.18
CA HIS A 78 10.73 -13.84 3.30
C HIS A 78 11.98 -14.62 2.94
N LEU A 79 11.84 -15.74 2.22
CA LEU A 79 12.97 -16.54 1.74
C LEU A 79 13.88 -15.68 0.85
N LEU A 80 13.31 -15.08 -0.20
CA LEU A 80 14.05 -14.25 -1.16
C LEU A 80 14.81 -13.13 -0.46
N LEU A 81 14.18 -12.41 0.47
CA LEU A 81 14.83 -11.33 1.19
C LEU A 81 15.96 -11.86 2.09
N SER A 82 15.74 -12.97 2.80
CA SER A 82 16.75 -13.55 3.70
C SER A 82 17.95 -14.16 2.97
N GLU A 83 17.77 -14.63 1.74
CA GLU A 83 18.83 -15.18 0.90
C GLU A 83 19.74 -14.09 0.32
N HIS A 84 19.19 -12.90 0.09
CA HIS A 84 19.89 -11.82 -0.62
C HIS A 84 20.31 -10.64 0.26
N LEU A 85 19.77 -10.52 1.48
CA LEU A 85 20.06 -9.41 2.39
C LEU A 85 20.78 -9.91 3.66
N ALA A 86 21.64 -9.06 4.22
CA ALA A 86 22.18 -9.29 5.56
C ALA A 86 21.04 -9.29 6.60
N ALA A 87 21.26 -9.92 7.75
CA ALA A 87 20.22 -10.10 8.77
C ALA A 87 19.56 -8.78 9.23
N ASP A 88 20.33 -7.70 9.33
CA ASP A 88 19.79 -6.38 9.73
C ASP A 88 19.05 -5.69 8.58
N ASP A 89 19.55 -5.80 7.35
CA ASP A 89 18.87 -5.27 6.16
C ASP A 89 17.56 -6.01 5.88
N TYR A 90 17.53 -7.31 6.11
CA TYR A 90 16.31 -8.13 6.06
C TYR A 90 15.27 -7.62 7.06
N LYS A 91 15.66 -7.37 8.32
CA LYS A 91 14.75 -6.84 9.34
C LYS A 91 14.23 -5.45 8.95
N GLN A 92 15.10 -4.58 8.44
CA GLN A 92 14.72 -3.26 7.96
C GLN A 92 13.75 -3.34 6.78
N ALA A 93 14.01 -4.21 5.80
CA ALA A 93 13.11 -4.44 4.68
C ALA A 93 11.74 -4.92 5.16
N VAL A 94 11.68 -5.89 6.08
CA VAL A 94 10.41 -6.35 6.68
C VAL A 94 9.68 -5.22 7.41
N SER A 95 10.39 -4.37 8.15
CA SER A 95 9.77 -3.19 8.80
C SER A 95 9.20 -2.23 7.77
N ALA A 96 9.98 -1.87 6.75
CA ALA A 96 9.57 -0.94 5.70
C ALA A 96 8.36 -1.46 4.91
N MET A 97 8.30 -2.77 4.65
CA MET A 97 7.14 -3.39 4.01
C MET A 97 5.88 -3.27 4.87
N LYS A 98 6.00 -3.49 6.19
CA LYS A 98 4.88 -3.32 7.14
C LYS A 98 4.44 -1.87 7.25
N GLU A 99 5.40 -0.94 7.36
CA GLU A 99 5.14 0.49 7.36
C GLU A 99 4.40 0.93 6.09
N SER A 100 4.79 0.41 4.93
CA SER A 100 4.09 0.65 3.67
C SER A 100 2.61 0.27 3.74
N VAL A 101 2.23 -0.80 4.45
CA VAL A 101 0.82 -1.18 4.69
C VAL A 101 0.16 -0.21 5.67
N LEU A 102 0.82 0.06 6.81
CA LEU A 102 0.25 0.85 7.90
C LEU A 102 0.02 2.31 7.50
N SER A 103 0.81 2.85 6.57
CA SER A 103 0.66 4.23 6.07
C SER A 103 -0.21 4.33 4.81
N ALA A 104 -0.62 3.22 4.20
CA ALA A 104 -1.31 3.24 2.89
C ALA A 104 -2.71 3.86 2.95
N PHE A 105 -3.35 3.81 4.11
CA PHE A 105 -4.75 4.23 4.30
C PHE A 105 -4.88 5.62 4.94
N TYR A 106 -3.80 6.40 4.93
CA TYR A 106 -3.75 7.72 5.52
C TYR A 106 -3.49 8.79 4.45
N THR A 107 -4.33 9.82 4.43
CA THR A 107 -4.05 11.05 3.70
C THR A 107 -3.61 12.13 4.70
N PRO A 108 -2.39 12.68 4.59
CA PRO A 108 -1.96 13.81 5.42
C PRO A 108 -2.88 15.02 5.28
N THR A 109 -3.17 15.74 6.36
CA THR A 109 -4.10 16.89 6.38
C THR A 109 -3.71 17.99 5.40
N VAL A 110 -2.41 18.16 5.13
CA VAL A 110 -1.91 19.14 4.15
C VAL A 110 -2.49 18.91 2.74
N ILE A 111 -2.85 17.68 2.38
CA ILE A 111 -3.39 17.36 1.06
C ILE A 111 -4.78 17.96 0.84
N PRO A 112 -5.82 17.67 1.66
CA PRO A 112 -7.10 18.34 1.53
C PRO A 112 -7.03 19.85 1.79
N GLN A 113 -6.16 20.31 2.69
CA GLN A 113 -5.99 21.75 2.95
C GLN A 113 -5.59 22.49 1.67
N VAL A 114 -4.49 22.06 1.03
CA VAL A 114 -4.02 22.66 -0.23
C VAL A 114 -5.06 22.52 -1.34
N LEU A 115 -5.76 21.38 -1.42
CA LEU A 115 -6.82 21.18 -2.41
C LEU A 115 -7.97 22.17 -2.22
N PHE A 116 -8.46 22.33 -1.00
CA PHE A 116 -9.60 23.23 -0.71
C PHE A 116 -9.21 24.70 -0.81
N GLU A 117 -7.98 25.07 -0.41
CA GLU A 117 -7.42 26.40 -0.65
C GLU A 117 -7.42 26.73 -2.15
N ALA A 118 -6.89 25.83 -2.99
CA ALA A 118 -6.88 26.03 -4.44
C ALA A 118 -8.29 26.14 -5.04
N MET A 119 -9.27 25.41 -4.50
CA MET A 119 -10.68 25.54 -4.89
C MET A 119 -11.23 26.94 -4.56
N ILE A 120 -10.98 27.43 -3.34
CA ILE A 120 -11.42 28.76 -2.88
C ILE A 120 -10.79 29.86 -3.74
N GLU A 121 -9.49 29.77 -4.01
CA GLU A 121 -8.77 30.70 -4.88
C GLU A 121 -9.35 30.72 -6.30
N SER A 122 -9.89 29.60 -6.76
CA SER A 122 -10.58 29.46 -8.05
C SER A 122 -12.05 29.89 -8.00
N GLY A 123 -12.53 30.40 -6.86
CA GLY A 123 -13.93 30.82 -6.66
C GLY A 123 -14.92 29.66 -6.48
N LEU A 124 -14.44 28.44 -6.19
CA LEU A 124 -15.27 27.26 -5.95
C LEU A 124 -15.52 27.08 -4.45
N SER A 125 -16.80 27.13 -4.06
CA SER A 125 -17.24 26.86 -2.68
C SER A 125 -18.39 25.84 -2.70
N PRO A 126 -18.10 24.52 -2.64
CA PRO A 126 -19.12 23.49 -2.66
C PRO A 126 -20.04 23.58 -1.45
N GLN A 127 -21.35 23.42 -1.69
CA GLN A 127 -22.35 23.29 -0.62
C GLN A 127 -22.63 21.83 -0.26
N ARG A 128 -22.18 20.88 -1.09
CA ARG A 128 -22.39 19.44 -0.89
C ARG A 128 -21.13 18.68 -1.27
N ILE A 129 -20.71 17.75 -0.42
CA ILE A 129 -19.51 16.91 -0.64
C ILE A 129 -19.88 15.44 -0.53
N TYR A 130 -19.33 14.64 -1.44
CA TYR A 130 -19.36 13.19 -1.40
C TYR A 130 -17.95 12.64 -1.26
N GLU A 131 -17.63 12.00 -0.13
CA GLU A 131 -16.34 11.34 0.11
C GLU A 131 -16.53 9.80 0.12
N PRO A 132 -16.24 9.11 -0.99
CA PRO A 132 -16.26 7.65 -1.01
C PRO A 132 -15.03 7.05 -0.34
N SER A 133 -15.18 5.91 0.34
CA SER A 133 -14.08 5.22 1.05
C SER A 133 -13.40 6.14 2.06
N ALA A 134 -14.19 6.90 2.82
CA ALA A 134 -13.71 8.06 3.59
C ALA A 134 -12.67 7.69 4.66
N GLY A 135 -12.60 6.44 5.09
CA GLY A 135 -11.58 5.96 6.02
C GLY A 135 -11.58 6.80 7.30
N ALA A 136 -10.48 7.50 7.58
CA ALA A 136 -10.36 8.40 8.74
C ALA A 136 -11.12 9.73 8.61
N GLY A 137 -11.75 10.02 7.46
CA GLY A 137 -12.56 11.21 7.22
C GLY A 137 -11.76 12.52 7.21
N ILE A 138 -10.51 12.47 6.73
CA ILE A 138 -9.61 13.62 6.72
C ILE A 138 -10.08 14.68 5.71
N PHE A 139 -10.61 14.30 4.54
CA PHE A 139 -11.16 15.28 3.60
C PHE A 139 -12.45 15.91 4.15
N ILE A 140 -13.37 15.14 4.74
CA ILE A 140 -14.56 15.69 5.43
C ILE A 140 -14.16 16.70 6.51
N THR A 141 -13.21 16.34 7.38
CA THR A 141 -12.81 17.18 8.51
C THR A 141 -12.27 18.52 8.04
N GLU A 142 -11.39 18.52 7.03
CA GLU A 142 -10.85 19.75 6.46
C GLU A 142 -11.89 20.51 5.60
N ALA A 143 -12.83 19.82 4.97
CA ALA A 143 -13.88 20.45 4.17
C ALA A 143 -14.85 21.27 5.04
N VAL A 144 -15.28 20.72 6.18
CA VAL A 144 -16.16 21.43 7.13
C VAL A 144 -15.48 22.70 7.66
N ARG A 145 -14.15 22.68 7.81
CA ARG A 145 -13.37 23.87 8.21
C ARG A 145 -13.24 24.89 7.08
N SER A 146 -13.02 24.42 5.86
CA SER A 146 -12.70 25.27 4.71
C SER A 146 -13.94 25.91 4.08
N PHE A 147 -15.11 25.29 4.20
CA PHE A 147 -16.35 25.73 3.57
C PHE A 147 -17.45 26.01 4.61
N PRO A 148 -17.55 27.24 5.16
CA PRO A 148 -18.54 27.58 6.18
C PRO A 148 -20.01 27.41 5.74
N ASN A 149 -20.26 27.44 4.43
CA ASN A 149 -21.59 27.28 3.84
C ASN A 149 -21.88 25.84 3.37
N LEU A 150 -21.08 24.87 3.79
CA LEU A 150 -21.29 23.46 3.48
C LEU A 150 -22.59 22.98 4.16
N GLN A 151 -23.52 22.46 3.36
CA GLN A 151 -24.86 22.04 3.80
C GLN A 151 -24.97 20.53 3.97
N GLU A 152 -24.30 19.76 3.11
CA GLU A 152 -24.43 18.31 3.08
C GLU A 152 -23.07 17.64 2.90
N VAL A 153 -22.84 16.59 3.69
CA VAL A 153 -21.69 15.70 3.56
C VAL A 153 -22.20 14.28 3.53
N THR A 154 -21.95 13.58 2.44
CA THR A 154 -22.22 12.15 2.30
C THR A 154 -20.89 11.41 2.25
N ALA A 155 -20.71 10.43 3.14
CA ALA A 155 -19.49 9.63 3.23
C ALA A 155 -19.85 8.15 3.30
N VAL A 156 -19.03 7.31 2.64
CA VAL A 156 -19.21 5.84 2.58
C VAL A 156 -17.93 5.14 2.98
#